data_AF-A0A9W9RPC4-F1
#
_entry.id   AF-A0A9W9RPC4-F1
#
_cell.length_a   1.000
_cell.length_b   1.000
_cell.length_c   1.000
_cell.angle_alpha   90.00
_cell.angle_beta   90.00
_cell.angle_gamma   90.00
#
_symmetry.space_group_name_H-M   'P 1'
#
loop_
_entity.id
_entity.type
_entity.pdbx_description
1 polymer ?
#
loop_
_entity_poly.entity_id
_entity_poly.type
_entity_poly.pdbx_seq_one_letter_code
_entity_poly.pdbx_strand_id
1 'polypeptide(L)'
;MVKPLTFKGDKPKKRKQRDPDSEKTPKTRKVEPSEAAENDDNPPEDQSWVSAEAASDIAGPVVLVLPSDEPTCVACDANGKVFASVLENLIEGDPSTAEPHDVRQVWIASRVAGTESFTFKGHHGKYLSCDSHGLFSADTAAVSHYESFLAIPSPDIPGTFSLQTRGGDAESFLCVKESAKATGGVEIRGDASAISFDTTVRIRMQARFKPRLRVAKETKAYEKISRKELEALVGRKLDEDEVRRLRKARREGNFHEEMLDVKVKGKHDKFA
;
A
#
# COMPACT_ATOMS: atom_id res chain seq x y z
N MET A 1 12.28 16.68 -50.18
CA MET A 1 12.42 16.77 -48.71
C MET A 1 12.04 18.20 -48.31
N VAL A 2 10.87 18.37 -47.71
CA VAL A 2 10.26 19.69 -47.45
C VAL A 2 10.83 20.27 -46.14
N LYS A 3 11.32 21.52 -46.20
CA LYS A 3 11.78 22.27 -45.01
C LYS A 3 10.57 22.72 -44.19
N PRO A 4 10.54 22.53 -42.86
CA PRO A 4 9.44 22.98 -42.02
C PRO A 4 9.37 24.51 -41.93
N LEU A 5 8.15 25.04 -42.03
CA LEU A 5 7.82 26.47 -41.97
C LEU A 5 7.95 26.98 -40.52
N THR A 6 8.78 28.00 -40.30
CA THR A 6 8.97 28.62 -38.99
C THR A 6 8.08 29.87 -38.88
N PHE A 7 7.30 29.99 -37.80
CA PHE A 7 6.44 31.14 -37.56
C PHE A 7 7.22 32.32 -36.98
N LYS A 8 6.88 33.55 -37.40
CA LYS A 8 7.44 34.80 -36.85
C LYS A 8 7.06 34.92 -35.37
N GLY A 9 8.00 34.62 -34.47
CA GLY A 9 7.84 34.76 -33.03
C GLY A 9 8.79 33.91 -32.19
N ASP A 10 9.32 32.81 -32.75
CA ASP A 10 10.23 31.94 -32.01
C ASP A 10 11.65 32.53 -31.93
N LYS A 11 12.06 32.93 -30.72
CA LYS A 11 13.43 33.35 -30.41
C LYS A 11 14.33 32.10 -30.26
N PRO A 12 15.50 32.03 -30.92
CA PRO A 12 16.41 30.89 -30.77
C PRO A 12 17.04 30.86 -29.37
N LYS A 13 16.99 29.70 -28.70
CA LYS A 13 17.72 29.47 -27.44
C LYS A 13 19.23 29.48 -27.69
N LYS A 14 19.96 30.37 -27.00
CA LYS A 14 21.43 30.45 -27.02
C LYS A 14 22.04 29.12 -26.54
N ARG A 15 22.92 28.56 -27.37
CA ARG A 15 23.69 27.34 -27.09
C ARG A 15 24.90 27.73 -26.21
N LYS A 16 25.03 27.10 -25.04
CA LYS A 16 26.14 27.30 -24.11
C LYS A 16 27.38 26.59 -24.66
N GLN A 17 28.42 27.34 -25.01
CA GLN A 17 29.70 26.84 -25.50
C GLN A 17 30.46 26.19 -24.31
N ARG A 18 30.89 24.93 -24.47
CA ARG A 18 31.82 24.26 -23.54
C ARG A 18 33.21 24.31 -24.17
N ASP A 19 34.19 24.80 -23.42
CA ASP A 19 35.61 24.74 -23.78
C ASP A 19 36.11 23.28 -23.86
N PRO A 20 37.03 22.95 -24.79
CA PRO A 20 37.55 21.61 -24.97
C PRO A 20 38.95 21.50 -24.36
N ASP A 21 39.07 20.99 -23.12
CA ASP A 21 40.29 20.25 -22.74
C ASP A 21 40.05 19.32 -21.54
N SER A 22 39.86 18.04 -21.82
CA SER A 22 40.42 16.93 -21.04
C SER A 22 40.08 15.63 -21.75
N GLU A 23 41.13 15.02 -22.27
CA GLU A 23 41.12 13.74 -22.97
C GLU A 23 40.64 12.61 -22.04
N LYS A 24 39.70 11.79 -22.51
CA LYS A 24 39.73 10.33 -22.37
C LYS A 24 38.75 9.68 -23.34
N THR A 25 39.31 8.81 -24.18
CA THR A 25 38.69 7.99 -25.23
C THR A 25 37.61 7.03 -24.72
N PRO A 26 36.64 6.63 -25.57
CA PRO A 26 35.39 6.00 -25.16
C PRO A 26 35.50 4.47 -25.08
N LYS A 27 34.95 3.88 -24.01
CA LYS A 27 34.53 2.46 -23.98
C LYS A 27 33.02 2.39 -23.87
N THR A 28 32.41 1.78 -24.88
CA THR A 28 31.03 1.32 -24.96
C THR A 28 30.65 0.56 -23.68
N ARG A 29 29.65 1.05 -22.94
CA ARG A 29 29.07 0.34 -21.79
C ARG A 29 27.58 0.20 -21.99
N LYS A 30 27.16 -1.07 -22.12
CA LYS A 30 25.80 -1.56 -22.07
C LYS A 30 25.10 -1.00 -20.82
N VAL A 31 23.84 -0.61 -20.99
CA VAL A 31 22.96 -0.14 -19.92
C VAL A 31 22.49 -1.37 -19.15
N GLU A 32 23.07 -1.59 -17.97
CA GLU A 32 22.45 -2.33 -16.87
C GLU A 32 21.86 -1.30 -15.88
N PRO A 33 20.79 -1.65 -15.14
CA PRO A 33 20.12 -0.72 -14.25
C PRO A 33 21.06 -0.35 -13.09
N SER A 34 21.31 0.95 -12.92
CA SER A 34 22.01 1.47 -11.76
C SER A 34 21.15 1.28 -10.52
N GLU A 35 21.60 0.39 -9.63
CA GLU A 35 21.30 0.41 -8.21
C GLU A 35 21.64 1.82 -7.68
N ALA A 36 20.61 2.64 -7.53
CA ALA A 36 20.69 3.84 -6.72
C ALA A 36 20.72 3.39 -5.26
N ALA A 37 21.93 3.34 -4.71
CA ALA A 37 22.15 3.33 -3.28
C ALA A 37 21.61 4.66 -2.70
N GLU A 38 20.38 4.63 -2.22
CA GLU A 38 19.88 5.62 -1.27
C GLU A 38 20.12 5.08 0.14
N ASN A 39 20.84 5.87 0.93
CA ASN A 39 20.84 5.75 2.38
C ASN A 39 19.41 6.05 2.87
N ASP A 40 18.59 5.01 2.98
CA ASP A 40 17.36 5.04 3.76
C ASP A 40 17.55 4.10 4.95
N ASP A 41 17.67 4.66 6.15
CA ASP A 41 17.71 3.92 7.43
C ASP A 41 16.31 3.37 7.79
N ASN A 42 15.37 3.36 6.84
CA ASN A 42 14.15 2.58 6.97
C ASN A 42 14.48 1.08 6.83
N PRO A 43 14.01 0.23 7.76
CA PRO A 43 14.07 -1.21 7.54
C PRO A 43 13.35 -1.53 6.23
N PRO A 44 13.80 -2.56 5.47
CA PRO A 44 13.20 -2.93 4.19
C PRO A 44 11.68 -2.92 4.33
N GLU A 45 11.01 -2.13 3.48
CA GLU A 45 9.57 -1.98 3.57
C GLU A 45 8.94 -3.36 3.49
N ASP A 46 8.12 -3.70 4.48
CA ASP A 46 7.45 -5.00 4.54
C ASP A 46 6.36 -5.03 3.44
N GLN A 47 6.71 -5.64 2.32
CA GLN A 47 5.86 -5.80 1.14
C GLN A 47 5.01 -7.08 1.20
N SER A 48 5.00 -7.79 2.33
CA SER A 48 4.19 -9.01 2.49
C SER A 48 2.68 -8.72 2.51
N TRP A 49 1.90 -9.72 2.12
CA TRP A 49 0.44 -9.65 2.07
C TRP A 49 -0.21 -10.54 3.12
N VAL A 50 -1.25 -10.03 3.78
CA VAL A 50 -2.04 -10.72 4.80
C VAL A 50 -3.53 -10.55 4.52
N SER A 51 -4.36 -11.43 5.09
CA SER A 51 -5.81 -11.30 4.98
C SER A 51 -6.31 -10.31 6.03
N ALA A 52 -7.26 -9.47 5.65
CA ALA A 52 -8.03 -8.67 6.61
C ALA A 52 -8.91 -9.60 7.43
N GLU A 53 -8.87 -9.55 8.76
CA GLU A 53 -9.70 -10.42 9.61
C GLU A 53 -10.99 -9.71 10.06
N ALA A 54 -10.92 -8.39 10.19
CA ALA A 54 -12.07 -7.55 10.49
C ALA A 54 -12.18 -6.42 9.47
N ALA A 55 -13.38 -5.84 9.32
CA ALA A 55 -13.58 -4.67 8.45
C ALA A 55 -12.68 -3.49 8.86
N SER A 56 -12.35 -3.36 10.16
CA SER A 56 -11.43 -2.35 10.67
C SER A 56 -9.97 -2.54 10.24
N ASP A 57 -9.59 -3.72 9.75
CA ASP A 57 -8.24 -3.95 9.21
C ASP A 57 -8.07 -3.37 7.80
N ILE A 58 -9.17 -3.20 7.05
CA ILE A 58 -9.14 -2.82 5.63
C ILE A 58 -8.63 -1.38 5.48
N ALA A 59 -7.38 -1.23 5.06
CA ALA A 59 -6.76 0.07 4.80
C ALA A 59 -5.55 -0.06 3.87
N GLY A 60 -5.28 0.99 3.09
CA GLY A 60 -4.11 1.05 2.22
C GLY A 60 -4.24 0.11 1.00
N PRO A 61 -3.12 -0.35 0.42
CA PRO A 61 -3.15 -1.26 -0.72
C PRO A 61 -3.80 -2.60 -0.40
N VAL A 62 -4.81 -2.97 -1.18
CA VAL A 62 -5.58 -4.21 -1.08
C VAL A 62 -5.76 -4.89 -2.44
N VAL A 63 -6.02 -6.19 -2.41
CA VAL A 63 -6.49 -6.99 -3.55
C VAL A 63 -7.84 -7.61 -3.16
N LEU A 64 -8.83 -7.45 -4.05
CA LEU A 64 -10.17 -8.00 -3.89
C LEU A 64 -10.24 -9.32 -4.65
N VAL A 65 -9.99 -10.43 -3.95
CA VAL A 65 -9.97 -11.78 -4.51
C VAL A 65 -11.41 -12.30 -4.63
N LEU A 66 -11.75 -12.79 -5.81
CA LEU A 66 -13.09 -13.21 -6.20
C LEU A 66 -13.32 -14.71 -5.90
N PRO A 67 -14.55 -15.11 -5.56
CA PRO A 67 -14.93 -16.51 -5.40
C PRO A 67 -15.13 -17.20 -6.77
N SER A 68 -14.02 -17.52 -7.44
CA SER A 68 -14.02 -18.20 -8.75
C SER A 68 -13.20 -19.49 -8.71
N ASP A 69 -13.52 -20.43 -9.60
CA ASP A 69 -12.84 -21.74 -9.70
C ASP A 69 -11.34 -21.58 -9.93
N GLU A 70 -10.96 -20.82 -10.96
CA GLU A 70 -9.60 -20.30 -11.08
C GLU A 70 -9.51 -19.03 -10.22
N PRO A 71 -8.54 -18.90 -9.30
CA PRO A 71 -8.47 -17.72 -8.45
C PRO A 71 -8.28 -16.44 -9.26
N THR A 72 -9.27 -15.54 -9.20
CA THR A 72 -9.23 -14.23 -9.85
C THR A 72 -9.38 -13.10 -8.85
N CYS A 73 -9.12 -11.87 -9.27
CA CYS A 73 -9.34 -10.67 -8.48
C CYS A 73 -9.92 -9.54 -9.32
N VAL A 74 -10.54 -8.56 -8.65
CA VAL A 74 -11.02 -7.33 -9.28
C VAL A 74 -9.83 -6.50 -9.73
N ALA A 75 -9.72 -6.24 -11.03
CA ALA A 75 -8.69 -5.38 -11.62
C ALA A 75 -9.31 -4.30 -12.50
N CYS A 76 -8.54 -3.26 -12.79
CA CYS A 76 -8.95 -2.21 -13.74
C CYS A 76 -7.84 -1.84 -14.72
N ASP A 77 -8.22 -1.51 -15.95
CA ASP A 77 -7.30 -0.94 -16.92
C ASP A 77 -7.18 0.59 -16.77
N ALA A 78 -6.28 1.20 -17.55
CA ALA A 78 -6.07 2.65 -17.52
C ALA A 78 -7.29 3.46 -18.01
N ASN A 79 -8.21 2.85 -18.75
CA ASN A 79 -9.44 3.49 -19.23
C ASN A 79 -10.57 3.41 -18.19
N GLY A 80 -10.39 2.64 -17.11
CA GLY A 80 -11.40 2.40 -16.08
C GLY A 80 -12.31 1.22 -16.38
N LYS A 81 -11.98 0.34 -17.33
CA LYS A 81 -12.70 -0.93 -17.50
C LYS A 81 -12.32 -1.86 -16.36
N VAL A 82 -13.32 -2.36 -15.64
CA VAL A 82 -13.14 -3.37 -14.59
C VAL A 82 -13.27 -4.76 -15.19
N PHE A 83 -12.41 -5.69 -14.77
CA PHE A 83 -12.38 -7.08 -15.24
C PHE A 83 -11.83 -8.00 -14.16
N ALA A 84 -12.10 -9.30 -14.28
CA ALA A 84 -11.49 -10.31 -13.43
C ALA A 84 -10.11 -10.67 -13.98
N SER A 85 -9.06 -10.41 -13.20
CA SER A 85 -7.69 -10.81 -13.50
C SER A 85 -7.40 -12.13 -12.80
N VAL A 86 -6.81 -13.09 -13.51
CA VAL A 86 -6.26 -14.31 -12.88
C VAL A 86 -5.16 -13.92 -11.90
N LEU A 87 -5.04 -14.65 -10.79
CA LEU A 87 -3.97 -14.55 -9.80
C LEU A 87 -2.94 -15.65 -10.03
N GLU A 88 -1.68 -15.28 -10.25
CA GLU A 88 -0.59 -16.23 -10.51
C GLU A 88 0.25 -16.53 -9.26
N ASN A 89 0.42 -15.53 -8.39
CA ASN A 89 1.22 -15.66 -7.17
C ASN A 89 0.37 -16.22 -6.02
N LEU A 90 0.30 -17.55 -5.96
CA LEU A 90 -0.43 -18.33 -4.95
C LEU A 90 0.45 -19.48 -4.46
N ILE A 91 0.38 -19.80 -3.17
CA ILE A 91 1.00 -21.00 -2.60
C ILE A 91 0.00 -22.13 -2.75
N GLU A 92 0.35 -23.18 -3.51
CA GLU A 92 -0.48 -24.38 -3.73
C GLU A 92 -1.90 -24.08 -4.25
N GLY A 93 -2.09 -22.94 -4.94
CA GLY A 93 -3.39 -22.50 -5.44
C GLY A 93 -4.34 -21.95 -4.37
N ASP A 94 -3.89 -21.77 -3.12
CA ASP A 94 -4.73 -21.22 -2.05
C ASP A 94 -4.94 -19.71 -2.22
N PRO A 95 -6.17 -19.22 -2.46
CA PRO A 95 -6.46 -17.79 -2.59
C PRO A 95 -6.19 -17.01 -1.30
N SER A 96 -6.02 -17.68 -0.16
CA SER A 96 -5.67 -17.06 1.13
C SER A 96 -4.22 -16.57 1.17
N THR A 97 -3.38 -17.06 0.26
CA THR A 97 -1.97 -16.69 0.14
C THR A 97 -1.70 -15.76 -1.05
N ALA A 98 -2.76 -15.36 -1.76
CA ALA A 98 -2.66 -14.55 -2.97
C ALA A 98 -1.87 -13.25 -2.75
N GLU A 99 -0.96 -12.98 -3.68
CA GLU A 99 -0.24 -11.72 -3.83
C GLU A 99 -0.47 -11.14 -5.24
N PRO A 100 -0.60 -9.82 -5.40
CA PRO A 100 -0.73 -9.23 -6.72
C PRO A 100 0.58 -9.35 -7.50
N HIS A 101 0.47 -9.60 -8.80
CA HIS A 101 1.59 -9.60 -9.76
C HIS A 101 1.48 -8.48 -10.79
N ASP A 102 0.34 -7.78 -10.84
CA ASP A 102 0.12 -6.62 -11.70
C ASP A 102 -0.43 -5.46 -10.86
N VAL A 103 0.06 -4.25 -11.10
CA VAL A 103 -0.41 -3.02 -10.45
C VAL A 103 -1.91 -2.79 -10.66
N ARG A 104 -2.48 -3.29 -11.76
CA ARG A 104 -3.91 -3.20 -12.09
C ARG A 104 -4.82 -3.97 -11.13
N GLN A 105 -4.27 -4.92 -10.39
CA GLN A 105 -4.97 -5.75 -9.40
C GLN A 105 -5.06 -5.07 -8.03
N VAL A 106 -4.30 -3.99 -7.82
CA VAL A 106 -4.15 -3.32 -6.53
C VAL A 106 -5.07 -2.11 -6.45
N TRP A 107 -5.81 -2.03 -5.35
CA TRP A 107 -6.66 -0.92 -4.98
C TRP A 107 -6.18 -0.27 -3.69
N ILE A 108 -6.30 1.04 -3.57
CA ILE A 108 -6.08 1.73 -2.30
C ILE A 108 -7.43 1.84 -1.60
N ALA A 109 -7.61 1.05 -0.54
CA ALA A 109 -8.78 1.10 0.33
C ALA A 109 -8.68 2.26 1.32
N SER A 110 -9.76 3.03 1.43
CA SER A 110 -9.89 4.12 2.40
C SER A 110 -11.30 4.21 2.93
N ARG A 111 -11.45 4.32 4.25
CA ARG A 111 -12.75 4.53 4.90
C ARG A 111 -13.22 5.96 4.67
N VAL A 112 -14.49 6.13 4.29
CA VAL A 112 -15.10 7.43 4.08
C VAL A 112 -15.42 8.06 5.44
N ALA A 113 -14.89 9.26 5.68
CA ALA A 113 -15.03 9.94 6.96
C ALA A 113 -16.51 10.12 7.35
N GLY A 114 -16.84 9.80 8.61
CA GLY A 114 -18.21 9.88 9.11
C GLY A 114 -19.11 8.69 8.73
N THR A 115 -18.59 7.68 8.01
CA THR A 115 -19.34 6.48 7.63
C THR A 115 -18.53 5.21 7.90
N GLU A 116 -19.16 4.05 7.69
CA GLU A 116 -18.50 2.74 7.75
C GLU A 116 -18.05 2.22 6.38
N SER A 117 -18.31 3.01 5.33
CA SER A 117 -18.09 2.60 3.96
C SER A 117 -16.64 2.81 3.52
N PHE A 118 -16.21 2.00 2.56
CA PHE A 118 -14.91 2.02 1.94
C PHE A 118 -14.99 2.53 0.51
N THR A 119 -13.92 3.18 0.09
CA THR A 119 -13.63 3.52 -1.30
C THR A 119 -12.41 2.74 -1.75
N PHE A 120 -12.38 2.35 -3.01
CA PHE A 120 -11.26 1.62 -3.60
C PHE A 120 -10.72 2.41 -4.78
N LYS A 121 -9.51 2.97 -4.64
CA LYS A 121 -8.88 3.78 -5.68
C LYS A 121 -7.87 2.95 -6.47
N GLY A 122 -8.05 2.86 -7.78
CA GLY A 122 -7.14 2.13 -8.67
C GLY A 122 -5.82 2.86 -8.92
N HIS A 123 -4.88 2.17 -9.54
CA HIS A 123 -3.53 2.66 -9.87
C HIS A 123 -3.52 3.96 -10.70
N HIS A 124 -4.55 4.16 -11.54
CA HIS A 124 -4.74 5.33 -12.41
C HIS A 124 -5.44 6.50 -11.71
N GLY A 125 -5.68 6.40 -10.40
CA GLY A 125 -6.16 7.50 -9.57
C GLY A 125 -7.67 7.71 -9.55
N LYS A 126 -8.44 6.75 -10.07
CA LYS A 126 -9.90 6.77 -10.11
C LYS A 126 -10.48 5.69 -9.20
N TYR A 127 -11.75 5.83 -8.82
CA TYR A 127 -12.41 4.95 -7.85
C TYR A 127 -13.20 3.85 -8.53
N LEU A 128 -13.19 2.66 -7.94
CA LEU A 128 -14.14 1.59 -8.27
C LEU A 128 -15.56 2.10 -8.00
N SER A 129 -16.42 1.97 -8.98
CA SER A 129 -17.82 2.40 -8.93
C SER A 129 -18.72 1.26 -9.37
N CYS A 130 -19.89 1.15 -8.76
CA CYS A 130 -20.96 0.26 -9.22
C CYS A 130 -22.19 1.09 -9.56
N ASP A 131 -22.66 1.02 -10.81
CA ASP A 131 -23.84 1.75 -11.25
C ASP A 131 -25.15 1.12 -10.75
N SER A 132 -26.29 1.67 -11.20
CA SER A 132 -27.61 1.14 -10.86
C SER A 132 -28.03 -0.15 -11.53
N HIS A 133 -27.29 -0.57 -12.54
CA HIS A 133 -27.51 -1.81 -13.26
C HIS A 133 -26.55 -2.91 -12.82
N GLY A 134 -25.73 -2.68 -11.79
CA GLY A 134 -24.77 -3.64 -11.26
C GLY A 134 -23.52 -3.77 -12.15
N LEU A 135 -23.19 -2.76 -12.95
CA LEU A 135 -21.96 -2.74 -13.75
C LEU A 135 -20.86 -2.00 -12.99
N PHE A 136 -19.68 -2.61 -12.98
CA PHE A 136 -18.49 -2.01 -12.38
C PHE A 136 -17.67 -1.23 -13.40
N SER A 137 -17.20 -0.06 -12.98
CA SER A 137 -16.26 0.78 -13.72
C SER A 137 -15.26 1.44 -12.75
N ALA A 138 -14.23 2.08 -13.30
CA ALA A 138 -13.27 2.87 -12.54
C ALA A 138 -12.89 4.14 -13.30
N ASP A 139 -13.88 4.93 -13.68
CA ASP A 139 -13.75 6.10 -14.56
C ASP A 139 -13.86 7.45 -13.80
N THR A 140 -14.30 7.41 -12.55
CA THR A 140 -14.64 8.60 -11.76
C THR A 140 -13.55 8.93 -10.73
N ALA A 141 -13.13 10.20 -10.67
CA ALA A 141 -12.09 10.67 -9.75
C ALA A 141 -12.65 11.27 -8.44
N ALA A 142 -13.97 11.37 -8.33
CA ALA A 142 -14.69 11.83 -7.15
C ALA A 142 -15.41 10.65 -6.47
N VAL A 143 -15.64 10.78 -5.18
CA VAL A 143 -16.39 9.78 -4.41
C VAL A 143 -17.84 10.26 -4.27
N SER A 144 -18.76 9.46 -4.77
CA SER A 144 -20.20 9.54 -4.52
C SER A 144 -20.66 8.25 -3.83
N HIS A 145 -21.97 8.06 -3.75
CA HIS A 145 -22.56 6.83 -3.24
C HIS A 145 -22.15 5.62 -4.12
N TYR A 146 -22.00 5.79 -5.44
CA TYR A 146 -21.63 4.68 -6.34
C TYR A 146 -20.21 4.13 -6.11
N GLU A 147 -19.30 4.93 -5.56
CA GLU A 147 -17.92 4.56 -5.22
C GLU A 147 -17.75 4.10 -3.77
N SER A 148 -18.87 3.99 -3.04
CA SER A 148 -18.93 3.66 -1.62
C SER A 148 -19.40 2.22 -1.42
N PHE A 149 -18.68 1.45 -0.60
CA PHE A 149 -18.98 0.03 -0.36
C PHE A 149 -18.95 -0.30 1.13
N LEU A 150 -19.91 -1.06 1.63
CA LEU A 150 -19.87 -1.59 2.99
C LEU A 150 -19.29 -3.00 2.97
N ALA A 151 -18.25 -3.24 3.78
CA ALA A 151 -17.63 -4.56 3.90
C ALA A 151 -18.25 -5.33 5.08
N ILE A 152 -19.09 -6.32 4.77
CA ILE A 152 -19.77 -7.17 5.76
C ILE A 152 -18.95 -8.45 5.94
N PRO A 153 -18.35 -8.71 7.11
CA PRO A 153 -17.58 -9.93 7.34
C PRO A 153 -18.45 -11.19 7.21
N SER A 154 -17.94 -12.22 6.55
CA SER A 154 -18.61 -13.52 6.52
C SER A 154 -18.45 -14.21 7.88
N PRO A 155 -19.51 -14.78 8.47
CA PRO A 155 -19.42 -15.53 9.73
C PRO A 155 -18.74 -16.90 9.55
N ASP A 156 -18.79 -17.46 8.33
CA ASP A 156 -18.40 -18.85 8.08
C ASP A 156 -16.92 -18.98 7.70
N ILE A 157 -16.39 -18.02 6.95
CA ILE A 157 -15.03 -18.08 6.40
C ILE A 157 -14.25 -16.84 6.83
N PRO A 158 -13.32 -16.97 7.80
CA PRO A 158 -12.46 -15.87 8.21
C PRO A 158 -11.70 -15.28 7.03
N GLY A 159 -11.59 -13.95 7.03
CA GLY A 159 -10.89 -13.22 5.96
C GLY A 159 -11.70 -13.00 4.69
N THR A 160 -13.00 -13.32 4.70
CA THR A 160 -13.91 -13.05 3.59
C THR A 160 -15.02 -12.08 3.99
N PHE A 161 -15.54 -11.37 3.00
CA PHE A 161 -16.48 -10.28 3.15
C PHE A 161 -17.48 -10.30 2.00
N SER A 162 -18.69 -9.84 2.24
CA SER A 162 -19.60 -9.39 1.19
C SER A 162 -19.48 -7.88 1.06
N LEU A 163 -19.26 -7.39 -0.17
CA LEU A 163 -19.18 -5.96 -0.45
C LEU A 163 -20.54 -5.45 -0.90
N GLN A 164 -21.26 -4.81 0.01
CA GLN A 164 -22.52 -4.16 -0.31
C GLN A 164 -22.25 -2.85 -1.04
N THR A 165 -22.97 -2.62 -2.13
CA THR A 165 -22.80 -1.41 -2.96
C THR A 165 -23.52 -0.22 -2.34
N ARG A 166 -23.21 0.99 -2.84
CA ARG A 166 -23.86 2.25 -2.44
C ARG A 166 -23.77 2.57 -0.95
N GLY A 167 -22.64 2.25 -0.34
CA GLY A 167 -22.38 2.53 1.06
C GLY A 167 -23.30 1.79 2.04
N GLY A 168 -24.06 0.81 1.58
CA GLY A 168 -25.06 0.10 2.39
C GLY A 168 -26.50 0.52 2.14
N ASP A 169 -26.75 1.57 1.35
CA ASP A 169 -28.10 2.06 1.05
C ASP A 169 -28.88 1.13 0.10
N ALA A 170 -28.15 0.35 -0.72
CA ALA A 170 -28.73 -0.64 -1.61
C ALA A 170 -28.58 -2.04 -1.02
N GLU A 171 -29.61 -2.87 -1.15
CA GLU A 171 -29.55 -4.31 -0.86
C GLU A 171 -28.92 -5.08 -2.03
N SER A 172 -27.81 -4.57 -2.58
CA SER A 172 -27.08 -5.25 -3.65
C SER A 172 -25.60 -5.39 -3.36
N PHE A 173 -25.05 -6.54 -3.72
CA PHE A 173 -23.68 -6.95 -3.40
C PHE A 173 -22.86 -7.17 -4.67
N LEU A 174 -21.54 -6.98 -4.54
CA LEU A 174 -20.59 -7.48 -5.53
C LEU A 174 -20.72 -9.01 -5.60
N CYS A 175 -20.87 -9.52 -6.81
CA CYS A 175 -20.95 -10.94 -7.13
C CYS A 175 -20.18 -11.28 -8.40
N VAL A 176 -19.96 -12.58 -8.58
CA VAL A 176 -19.27 -13.15 -9.72
C VAL A 176 -20.23 -14.04 -10.49
N LYS A 177 -20.26 -13.90 -11.81
CA LYS A 177 -21.03 -14.78 -12.70
C LYS A 177 -20.08 -15.43 -13.69
N GLU A 178 -20.16 -16.74 -13.88
CA GLU A 178 -19.37 -17.43 -14.90
C GLU A 178 -19.72 -16.91 -16.29
N SER A 179 -18.69 -16.63 -17.08
CA SER A 179 -18.84 -16.13 -18.44
C SER A 179 -17.61 -16.47 -19.26
N ALA A 180 -17.76 -17.40 -20.21
CA ALA A 180 -16.68 -17.82 -21.11
C ALA A 180 -16.14 -16.67 -22.00
N LYS A 181 -16.87 -15.56 -22.11
CA LYS A 181 -16.46 -14.36 -22.86
C LYS A 181 -15.69 -13.35 -22.00
N ALA A 182 -15.75 -13.50 -20.68
CA ALA A 182 -15.08 -12.61 -19.75
C ALA A 182 -13.61 -12.99 -19.58
N THR A 183 -12.77 -11.99 -19.35
CA THR A 183 -11.38 -12.21 -18.96
C THR A 183 -11.36 -12.93 -17.61
N GLY A 184 -10.58 -14.01 -17.48
CA GLY A 184 -10.56 -14.83 -16.26
C GLY A 184 -11.80 -15.72 -16.09
N GLY A 185 -12.62 -15.91 -17.13
CA GLY A 185 -13.77 -16.83 -17.11
C GLY A 185 -14.96 -16.35 -16.29
N VAL A 186 -14.88 -15.17 -15.67
CA VAL A 186 -15.94 -14.64 -14.81
C VAL A 186 -16.20 -13.15 -15.03
N GLU A 187 -17.47 -12.79 -14.95
CA GLU A 187 -17.97 -11.42 -15.04
C GLU A 187 -18.28 -10.88 -13.63
N ILE A 188 -17.79 -9.67 -13.36
CA ILE A 188 -17.99 -8.98 -12.06
C ILE A 188 -19.25 -8.14 -12.16
N ARG A 189 -20.17 -8.34 -11.20
CA ARG A 189 -21.50 -7.74 -11.18
C ARG A 189 -21.82 -7.22 -9.78
N GLY A 190 -22.66 -6.20 -9.67
CA GLY A 190 -23.03 -5.55 -8.39
C GLY A 190 -24.53 -5.60 -8.07
N ASP A 191 -25.25 -6.52 -8.71
CA ASP A 191 -26.71 -6.66 -8.67
C ASP A 191 -27.20 -7.90 -7.91
N ALA A 192 -26.34 -8.61 -7.17
CA ALA A 192 -26.79 -9.73 -6.33
C ALA A 192 -27.62 -9.22 -5.15
N SER A 193 -28.82 -9.77 -4.95
CA SER A 193 -29.75 -9.34 -3.90
C SER A 193 -29.60 -10.09 -2.58
N ALA A 194 -28.68 -11.05 -2.49
CA ALA A 194 -28.48 -11.87 -1.31
C ALA A 194 -27.00 -12.21 -1.15
N ILE A 195 -26.59 -12.40 0.11
CA ILE A 195 -25.25 -12.91 0.44
C ILE A 195 -25.22 -14.41 0.13
N SER A 196 -24.21 -14.81 -0.63
CA SER A 196 -24.04 -16.16 -1.13
C SER A 196 -22.54 -16.42 -1.38
N PHE A 197 -22.19 -17.65 -1.78
CA PHE A 197 -20.81 -17.99 -2.10
C PHE A 197 -20.22 -17.08 -3.20
N ASP A 198 -21.01 -16.80 -4.25
CA ASP A 198 -20.63 -15.93 -5.37
C ASP A 198 -20.44 -14.45 -5.00
N THR A 199 -20.93 -14.02 -3.83
CA THR A 199 -20.74 -12.67 -3.28
C THR A 199 -19.63 -12.58 -2.24
N THR A 200 -19.01 -13.71 -1.90
CA THR A 200 -18.03 -13.80 -0.81
C THR A 200 -16.62 -13.55 -1.33
N VAL A 201 -16.15 -12.31 -1.20
CA VAL A 201 -14.81 -11.90 -1.63
C VAL A 201 -13.80 -11.97 -0.50
N ARG A 202 -12.55 -12.30 -0.82
CA ARG A 202 -11.44 -12.24 0.14
C ARG A 202 -10.65 -10.95 -0.06
N ILE A 203 -10.35 -10.26 1.04
CA ILE A 203 -9.58 -9.01 0.99
C ILE A 203 -8.17 -9.27 1.51
N ARG A 204 -7.20 -9.25 0.60
CA ARG A 204 -5.77 -9.28 0.92
C ARG A 204 -5.27 -7.85 1.04
N MET A 205 -4.37 -7.59 1.98
CA MET A 205 -3.83 -6.26 2.22
C MET A 205 -2.33 -6.33 2.53
N GLN A 206 -1.61 -5.25 2.26
CA GLN A 206 -0.20 -5.15 2.67
C GLN A 206 -0.07 -5.17 4.20
N ALA A 207 0.77 -6.04 4.73
CA ALA A 207 0.89 -6.31 6.17
C ALA A 207 1.17 -5.05 7.00
N ARG A 208 2.00 -4.13 6.47
CA ARG A 208 2.33 -2.87 7.14
C ARG A 208 1.14 -1.95 7.40
N PHE A 209 0.04 -2.10 6.65
CA PHE A 209 -1.16 -1.30 6.80
C PHE A 209 -2.18 -1.91 7.77
N LYS A 210 -2.01 -3.17 8.18
CA LYS A 210 -2.88 -3.79 9.19
C LYS A 210 -2.67 -3.05 10.51
N PRO A 211 -3.69 -2.37 11.09
CA PRO A 211 -3.51 -1.45 12.21
C PRO A 211 -2.78 -2.08 13.40
N ARG A 212 -3.11 -3.34 13.73
CA ARG A 212 -2.43 -4.11 14.79
C ARG A 212 -0.94 -4.30 14.52
N LEU A 213 -0.58 -4.65 13.29
CA LEU A 213 0.82 -4.84 12.89
C LEU A 213 1.55 -3.51 12.83
N ARG A 214 0.88 -2.43 12.41
CA ARG A 214 1.44 -1.07 12.40
C ARG A 214 1.76 -0.60 13.81
N VAL A 215 0.81 -0.68 14.75
CA VAL A 215 1.03 -0.31 16.15
C VAL A 215 2.11 -1.19 16.78
N ALA A 216 2.08 -2.51 16.56
CA ALA A 216 3.12 -3.40 17.09
C ALA A 216 4.51 -3.09 16.52
N LYS A 217 4.61 -2.72 15.24
CA LYS A 217 5.87 -2.31 14.60
C LYS A 217 6.34 -0.95 15.09
N GLU A 218 5.44 0.03 15.24
CA GLU A 218 5.72 1.35 15.81
C GLU A 218 6.22 1.24 17.25
N THR A 219 5.60 0.41 18.10
CA THR A 219 6.07 0.15 19.46
C THR A 219 7.45 -0.51 19.45
N LYS A 220 7.68 -1.53 18.61
CA LYS A 220 9.00 -2.17 18.48
C LYS A 220 10.08 -1.23 17.92
N ALA A 221 9.72 -0.33 17.00
CA ALA A 221 10.63 0.69 16.47
C ALA A 221 10.95 1.72 17.55
N TYR A 222 9.95 2.13 18.33
CA TYR A 222 10.17 2.96 19.52
C TYR A 222 11.10 2.24 20.51
N GLU A 223 11.01 0.93 20.70
CA GLU A 223 11.93 0.19 21.57
C GLU A 223 13.37 0.10 21.01
N LYS A 224 13.54 0.11 19.68
CA LYS A 224 14.84 0.00 18.99
C LYS A 224 15.49 1.37 18.77
N ILE A 225 15.99 1.97 19.84
CA ILE A 225 16.89 3.14 19.73
C ILE A 225 18.35 2.72 19.52
N SER A 226 19.03 3.38 18.59
CA SER A 226 20.45 3.16 18.32
C SER A 226 21.33 3.73 19.45
N ARG A 227 22.56 3.21 19.59
CA ARG A 227 23.53 3.76 20.57
C ARG A 227 23.81 5.23 20.30
N LYS A 228 23.94 5.61 19.03
CA LYS A 228 24.23 7.00 18.62
C LYS A 228 23.12 7.96 19.03
N GLU A 229 21.85 7.56 18.89
CA GLU A 229 20.72 8.37 19.35
C GLU A 229 20.65 8.46 20.88
N LEU A 230 20.94 7.37 21.59
CA LEU A 230 21.04 7.40 23.06
C LEU A 230 22.14 8.38 23.52
N GLU A 231 23.31 8.33 22.88
CA GLU A 231 24.44 9.23 23.17
C GLU A 231 24.08 10.69 22.84
N ALA A 232 23.36 10.94 21.75
CA ALA A 232 22.89 12.28 21.38
C ALA A 232 21.86 12.83 22.39
N LEU A 233 20.92 12.00 22.85
CA LEU A 233 19.92 12.38 23.85
C LEU A 233 20.55 12.66 25.22
N VAL A 234 21.55 11.86 25.62
CA VAL A 234 22.30 12.04 26.87
C VAL A 234 23.29 13.20 26.75
N GLY A 235 23.83 13.46 25.56
CA GLY A 235 24.81 14.51 25.29
C GLY A 235 26.26 14.10 25.58
N ARG A 236 26.54 12.80 25.73
CA ARG A 236 27.89 12.24 25.88
C ARG A 236 27.97 10.82 25.35
N LYS A 237 29.19 10.31 25.17
CA LYS A 237 29.41 8.88 24.91
C LYS A 237 28.94 8.06 26.12
N LEU A 238 28.30 6.94 25.84
CA LEU A 238 27.72 6.03 26.82
C LEU A 238 28.51 4.73 26.83
N ASP A 239 28.65 4.14 28.01
CA ASP A 239 29.23 2.80 28.15
C ASP A 239 28.20 1.71 27.83
N GLU A 240 28.64 0.48 27.56
CA GLU A 240 27.73 -0.61 27.17
C GLU A 240 26.67 -0.90 28.23
N ASP A 241 27.00 -0.78 29.52
CA ASP A 241 26.05 -0.99 30.62
C ASP A 241 25.01 0.13 30.72
N GLU A 242 25.39 1.38 30.42
CA GLU A 242 24.48 2.52 30.36
C GLU A 242 23.53 2.38 29.16
N VAL A 243 24.06 1.96 28.00
CA VAL A 243 23.25 1.66 26.81
C VAL A 243 22.26 0.53 27.10
N ARG A 244 22.71 -0.54 27.76
CA ARG A 244 21.84 -1.67 28.15
C ARG A 244 20.76 -1.22 29.14
N ARG A 245 21.11 -0.39 30.13
CA ARG A 245 20.17 0.16 31.11
C ARG A 245 19.12 1.06 30.45
N LEU A 246 19.53 1.97 29.58
CA LEU A 246 18.61 2.87 28.87
C LEU A 246 17.67 2.11 27.92
N ARG A 247 18.17 1.07 27.25
CA ARG A 247 17.34 0.17 26.43
C ARG A 247 16.32 -0.60 27.28
N LYS A 248 16.73 -1.08 28.46
CA LYS A 248 15.85 -1.74 29.43
C LYS A 248 14.78 -0.78 29.95
N ALA A 249 15.18 0.42 30.35
CA ALA A 249 14.27 1.45 30.86
C ALA A 249 13.22 1.89 29.83
N ARG A 250 13.56 1.85 28.54
CA ARG A 250 12.62 2.11 27.45
C ARG A 250 11.59 1.00 27.26
N ARG A 251 11.94 -0.25 27.58
CA ARG A 251 11.01 -1.38 27.60
C ARG A 251 10.10 -1.35 28.84
N GLU A 252 10.62 -0.85 29.95
CA GLU A 252 9.91 -0.80 31.25
C GLU A 252 9.11 0.49 31.46
N GLY A 253 9.25 1.49 30.59
CA GLY A 253 8.46 2.73 30.60
C GLY A 253 9.06 3.87 31.45
N ASN A 254 10.20 3.66 32.10
CA ASN A 254 10.89 4.64 32.97
C ASN A 254 12.10 5.30 32.30
N PHE A 255 12.12 5.37 30.96
CA PHE A 255 13.25 5.88 30.18
C PHE A 255 13.70 7.30 30.54
N HIS A 256 12.76 8.21 30.79
CA HIS A 256 13.09 9.62 31.09
C HIS A 256 13.78 9.76 32.45
N GLU A 257 13.37 8.99 33.45
CA GLU A 257 13.98 9.00 34.78
C GLU A 257 15.43 8.48 34.70
N GLU A 258 15.63 7.31 34.09
CA GLU A 258 16.96 6.74 33.95
C GLU A 258 17.88 7.55 33.03
N MET A 259 17.33 8.24 32.03
CA MET A 259 18.11 9.18 31.22
C MET A 259 18.64 10.34 32.06
N LEU A 260 17.83 10.89 32.97
CA LEU A 260 18.25 11.96 33.86
C LEU A 260 19.35 11.48 34.81
N ASP A 261 19.21 10.29 35.37
CA ASP A 261 20.23 9.70 36.26
C ASP A 261 21.57 9.49 35.55
N VAL A 262 21.55 9.00 34.30
CA VAL A 262 22.77 8.84 33.48
C VAL A 262 23.40 10.19 33.10
N LYS A 263 22.57 11.22 32.86
CA LYS A 263 23.04 12.60 32.61
C LYS A 263 23.70 13.21 33.85
N VAL A 264 23.11 13.03 35.02
CA VAL A 264 23.62 13.56 36.29
C VAL A 264 24.94 12.89 36.66
N LYS A 265 25.03 11.55 36.58
CA LYS A 265 26.26 10.81 36.88
C LYS A 265 27.45 11.19 35.99
N GLY A 266 27.19 11.65 34.77
CA GLY A 266 28.23 12.14 33.85
C GLY A 266 28.74 13.54 34.16
N LYS A 267 28.02 14.33 34.96
CA LYS A 267 28.47 15.67 35.40
C LYS A 267 29.28 15.52 36.69
N HIS A 268 30.57 15.27 36.56
CA HIS A 268 31.48 15.53 37.65
C HIS A 268 31.69 17.04 37.76
N ASP A 269 31.27 17.62 38.87
CA ASP A 269 31.57 19.01 39.21
C ASP A 269 33.09 19.15 39.34
N LYS A 270 33.67 20.09 38.59
CA LYS A 270 35.13 20.30 38.52
C LYS A 270 35.61 21.31 39.57
N PHE A 271 34.72 21.78 40.45
CA PHE A 271 34.99 22.84 41.44
C PHE A 271 34.64 22.45 42.89
N ALA A 272 34.55 21.15 43.20
CA ALA A 272 34.45 20.66 44.58
C ALA A 272 35.80 20.11 45.08
#